data_AF-A0AAN6DK92-F1
#
_entry.id   AF-A0AAN6DK92-F1
#
_cell.length_a   1.000
_cell.length_b   1.000
_cell.length_c   1.000
_cell.angle_alpha   90.00
_cell.angle_beta   90.00
_cell.angle_gamma   90.00
#
_symmetry.space_group_name_H-M   'P 1'
#
loop_
_entity.id
_entity.type
_entity.pdbx_description
1 polymer ?
#
loop_
_entity_poly.entity_id
_entity_poly.type
_entity_poly.pdbx_seq_one_letter_code
_entity_poly.pdbx_strand_id
1 'polypeptide(L)'
;MNISTSTVASRRRRARSALQEDEENAAELKLGPEFQLEQIDNYGNETKLVALNVSEARILIRAALQERMAMVQKLGGQDLGFATENPDDETLARMATAPGANEVLRKTLDYLSTFARFKDAETCTAVEALLKSSENSVLHPFEAAQLGSLACEDIDEAVTLIPSLNEKKDEVDLQRILDELNRLEANYS
;
A
#
# COMPACT_ATOMS: atom_id res chain seq x y z
N MET A 1 16.22 16.37 -22.27
CA MET A 1 16.05 15.07 -21.59
C MET A 1 15.48 15.39 -20.21
N ASN A 2 14.33 14.83 -19.85
CA ASN A 2 13.74 15.10 -18.53
C ASN A 2 14.58 14.38 -17.46
N ILE A 3 14.77 15.04 -16.33
CA ILE A 3 15.50 14.48 -15.20
C ILE A 3 14.51 13.59 -14.44
N SER A 4 14.79 12.29 -14.36
CA SER A 4 13.97 11.34 -13.59
C SER A 4 14.17 11.52 -12.09
N THR A 5 13.16 11.15 -11.31
CA THR A 5 13.25 11.11 -9.85
C THR A 5 14.26 10.05 -9.40
N SER A 6 15.15 10.42 -8.48
CA SER A 6 16.11 9.52 -7.84
C SER A 6 15.60 9.04 -6.48
N THR A 7 16.00 7.85 -6.05
CA THR A 7 15.76 7.31 -4.70
C THR A 7 16.93 7.65 -3.77
N VAL A 8 16.68 7.54 -2.45
CA VAL A 8 17.71 7.82 -1.41
C VAL A 8 18.85 6.78 -1.46
N ALA A 9 18.56 5.56 -1.89
CA ALA A 9 19.52 4.48 -2.00
C ALA A 9 20.50 4.73 -3.17
N SER A 10 21.66 5.29 -2.88
CA SER A 10 22.72 5.47 -3.88
C SER A 10 23.46 4.14 -4.11
N ARG A 11 23.07 3.37 -5.14
CA ARG A 11 23.83 2.18 -5.58
C ARG A 11 24.88 2.59 -6.62
N ARG A 12 26.16 2.34 -6.33
CA ARG A 12 27.24 2.51 -7.32
C ARG A 12 27.14 1.43 -8.39
N ARG A 13 26.47 1.71 -9.51
CA ARG A 13 26.47 0.82 -10.69
C ARG A 13 27.90 0.74 -11.26
N ARG A 14 28.48 -0.46 -11.30
CA ARG A 14 29.78 -0.76 -11.93
C ARG A 14 29.53 -1.61 -13.18
N ALA A 15 30.46 -1.65 -14.13
CA ALA A 15 30.28 -2.41 -15.38
C ALA A 15 29.90 -3.90 -15.21
N ARG A 16 30.24 -4.52 -14.06
CA ARG A 16 29.84 -5.89 -13.71
C ARG A 16 28.43 -6.02 -13.10
N SER A 17 27.84 -4.94 -12.59
CA SER A 17 26.51 -4.97 -11.96
C SER A 17 25.35 -4.94 -12.97
N ALA A 18 25.63 -4.86 -14.28
CA ALA A 18 24.62 -4.94 -15.33
C ALA A 18 24.26 -6.39 -15.71
N LEU A 19 25.06 -7.37 -15.31
CA LEU A 19 24.82 -8.81 -15.57
C LEU A 19 24.06 -9.49 -14.42
N GLN A 20 23.89 -8.78 -13.31
CA GLN A 20 23.24 -9.22 -12.08
C GLN A 20 22.07 -8.28 -11.80
N GLU A 21 21.25 -8.04 -12.80
CA GLU A 21 19.85 -7.64 -12.56
C GLU A 21 19.16 -8.96 -12.20
N ASP A 22 19.31 -9.32 -10.92
CA ASP A 22 18.84 -10.56 -10.32
C ASP A 22 17.35 -10.74 -10.59
N GLU A 23 16.98 -11.95 -11.00
CA GLU A 23 15.63 -12.42 -11.28
C GLU A 23 14.65 -12.00 -10.17
N GLU A 24 13.91 -10.90 -10.41
CA GLU A 24 12.94 -10.36 -9.46
C GLU A 24 11.76 -11.34 -9.34
N ASN A 25 11.51 -11.83 -8.13
CA ASN A 25 10.40 -12.74 -7.86
C ASN A 25 9.72 -12.39 -6.54
N ALA A 26 8.56 -11.74 -6.65
CA ALA A 26 7.75 -11.35 -5.50
C ALA A 26 7.27 -12.54 -4.66
N ALA A 27 7.02 -13.70 -5.29
CA ALA A 27 6.60 -14.92 -4.59
C ALA A 27 7.71 -15.50 -3.71
N GLU A 28 8.97 -15.11 -3.94
CA GLU A 28 10.13 -15.49 -3.13
C GLU A 28 10.64 -14.32 -2.26
N LEU A 29 9.91 -13.20 -2.22
CA LEU A 29 10.35 -11.94 -1.59
C LEU A 29 11.68 -11.39 -2.12
N LYS A 30 12.07 -11.81 -3.33
CA LYS A 30 13.21 -11.25 -4.07
C LYS A 30 12.73 -10.01 -4.81
N LEU A 31 12.44 -8.96 -4.05
CA LEU A 31 12.05 -7.66 -4.58
C LEU A 31 13.27 -6.92 -5.11
N GLY A 32 13.03 -6.00 -6.05
CA GLY A 32 14.06 -5.14 -6.59
C GLY A 32 14.79 -4.33 -5.49
N PRO A 33 15.98 -3.78 -5.79
CA PRO A 33 16.83 -3.13 -4.81
C PRO A 33 16.21 -1.89 -4.14
N GLU A 34 15.20 -1.27 -4.77
CA GLU A 34 14.46 -0.13 -4.21
C GLU A 34 13.41 -0.54 -3.16
N PHE A 35 13.06 -1.84 -3.11
CA PHE A 35 12.02 -2.40 -2.25
C PHE A 35 12.59 -3.41 -1.24
N GLN A 36 13.84 -3.20 -0.83
CA GLN A 36 14.45 -3.98 0.24
C GLN A 36 13.74 -3.72 1.57
N LEU A 37 13.75 -4.73 2.45
CA LEU A 37 13.10 -4.66 3.77
C LEU A 37 13.63 -3.51 4.62
N GLU A 38 14.92 -3.24 4.56
CA GLU A 38 15.57 -2.10 5.21
C GLU A 38 15.69 -0.96 4.21
N GLN A 39 15.06 0.16 4.52
CA GLN A 39 15.04 1.37 3.71
C GLN A 39 15.64 2.54 4.49
N ILE A 40 16.08 3.57 3.77
CA ILE A 40 16.62 4.80 4.37
C ILE A 40 15.65 5.93 4.05
N ASP A 41 15.19 6.63 5.09
CA ASP A 41 14.32 7.79 4.92
C ASP A 41 15.11 9.02 4.41
N ASN A 42 14.40 10.11 4.14
CA ASN A 42 15.03 11.35 3.67
C ASN A 42 15.95 12.02 4.72
N TYR A 43 15.89 11.59 5.97
CA TYR A 43 16.71 12.09 7.08
C TYR A 43 17.93 11.20 7.36
N GLY A 44 18.07 10.07 6.64
CA GLY A 44 19.15 9.11 6.81
C GLY A 44 18.91 8.06 7.89
N ASN A 45 17.68 7.97 8.44
CA ASN A 45 17.34 6.94 9.41
C ASN A 45 16.94 5.64 8.72
N GLU A 46 17.27 4.51 9.35
CA GLU A 46 16.79 3.20 8.94
C GLU A 46 15.31 3.05 9.26
N THR A 47 14.53 2.65 8.26
CA THR A 47 13.09 2.41 8.33
C THR A 47 12.78 1.09 7.65
N LYS A 48 11.70 0.41 8.06
CA LYS A 48 11.25 -0.80 7.37
C LYS A 48 10.48 -0.43 6.11
N LEU A 49 10.53 -1.32 5.12
CA LEU A 49 9.72 -1.24 3.90
C LEU A 49 8.25 -1.01 4.24
N VAL A 50 7.67 0.02 3.65
CA VAL A 50 6.23 0.29 3.71
C VAL A 50 5.55 -0.43 2.56
N ALA A 51 4.71 -1.40 2.88
CA ALA A 51 3.77 -2.03 1.95
C ALA A 51 2.36 -1.73 2.44
N LEU A 52 1.48 -1.35 1.51
CA LEU A 52 0.11 -0.99 1.79
C LEU A 52 -0.82 -2.02 1.17
N ASN A 53 -1.81 -2.47 1.92
CA ASN A 53 -2.94 -3.18 1.32
C ASN A 53 -3.84 -2.21 0.54
N VAL A 54 -4.75 -2.75 -0.29
CA VAL A 54 -5.67 -1.95 -1.14
C VAL A 54 -6.47 -0.92 -0.32
N SER A 55 -6.93 -1.31 0.86
CA SER A 55 -7.75 -0.48 1.74
C SER A 55 -6.94 0.67 2.37
N GLU A 56 -5.75 0.37 2.88
CA GLU A 56 -4.78 1.34 3.42
C GLU A 56 -4.39 2.36 2.34
N ALA A 57 -4.05 1.88 1.14
CA ALA A 57 -3.68 2.73 0.01
C ALA A 57 -4.81 3.70 -0.35
N ARG A 58 -6.07 3.23 -0.36
CA ARG A 58 -7.24 4.06 -0.63
C ARG A 58 -7.37 5.22 0.37
N ILE A 59 -7.33 4.90 1.66
CA ILE A 59 -7.51 5.87 2.72
C ILE A 59 -6.38 6.90 2.69
N LEU A 60 -5.14 6.45 2.53
CA LEU A 60 -3.97 7.31 2.51
C LEU A 60 -3.98 8.28 1.33
N ILE A 61 -4.29 7.79 0.11
CA ILE A 61 -4.37 8.65 -1.07
C ILE A 61 -5.48 9.69 -0.91
N ARG A 62 -6.66 9.28 -0.45
CA ARG A 62 -7.79 10.21 -0.23
C ARG A 62 -7.44 11.27 0.81
N ALA A 63 -6.85 10.89 1.94
CA ALA A 63 -6.43 11.83 2.98
C ALA A 63 -5.41 12.85 2.46
N ALA A 64 -4.38 12.39 1.73
CA ALA A 64 -3.36 13.27 1.17
C ALA A 64 -3.92 14.26 0.11
N LEU A 65 -4.88 13.82 -0.71
CA LEU A 65 -5.54 14.68 -1.70
C LEU A 65 -6.48 15.69 -1.04
N GLN A 66 -7.21 15.29 -0.02
CA GLN A 66 -8.07 16.19 0.78
C GLN A 66 -7.25 17.28 1.47
N GLU A 67 -6.12 16.92 2.08
CA GLU A 67 -5.23 17.90 2.73
C GLU A 67 -4.65 18.88 1.70
N ARG A 68 -4.20 18.38 0.55
CA ARG A 68 -3.71 19.22 -0.55
C ARG A 68 -4.78 20.18 -1.03
N MET A 69 -6.00 19.70 -1.21
CA MET A 69 -7.15 20.48 -1.64
C MET A 69 -7.46 21.62 -0.66
N ALA A 70 -7.50 21.32 0.65
CA ALA A 70 -7.69 22.32 1.69
C ALA A 70 -6.55 23.36 1.71
N MET A 71 -5.30 22.93 1.48
CA MET A 71 -4.14 23.82 1.39
C MET A 71 -4.25 24.77 0.18
N VAL A 72 -4.63 24.25 -1.00
CA VAL A 72 -4.83 25.05 -2.22
C VAL A 72 -5.96 26.07 -2.04
N GLN A 73 -7.07 25.69 -1.42
CA GLN A 73 -8.18 26.61 -1.13
C GLN A 73 -7.74 27.76 -0.20
N LYS A 74 -6.95 27.46 0.83
CA LYS A 74 -6.40 28.47 1.76
C LYS A 74 -5.43 29.43 1.09
N LEU A 75 -4.59 28.95 0.17
CA LEU A 75 -3.58 29.77 -0.54
C LEU A 75 -4.17 30.59 -1.70
N GLY A 76 -5.16 30.04 -2.41
CA GLY A 76 -5.68 30.63 -3.64
C GLY A 76 -6.71 31.73 -3.46
N GLY A 77 -7.28 31.90 -2.25
CA GLY A 77 -8.36 32.86 -1.99
C GLY A 77 -9.64 32.64 -2.82
N GLN A 78 -9.69 31.58 -3.61
CA GLN A 78 -10.84 31.14 -4.39
C GLN A 78 -11.57 30.06 -3.60
N ASP A 79 -12.82 30.35 -3.27
CA ASP A 79 -13.76 29.31 -2.90
C ASP A 79 -14.05 28.48 -4.16
N LEU A 80 -13.32 27.38 -4.31
CA LEU A 80 -13.46 26.48 -5.47
C LEU A 80 -14.77 25.67 -5.44
N GLY A 81 -15.72 26.00 -4.56
CA GLY A 81 -17.05 25.39 -4.51
C GLY A 81 -17.05 23.94 -4.06
N PHE A 82 -15.95 23.45 -3.50
CA PHE A 82 -15.83 22.09 -2.99
C PHE A 82 -16.34 21.94 -1.55
N ALA A 83 -17.49 22.53 -1.25
CA ALA A 83 -18.12 22.52 0.07
C ALA A 83 -18.74 21.15 0.43
N THR A 84 -18.24 20.05 -0.11
CA THR A 84 -18.66 18.70 0.26
C THR A 84 -17.74 18.18 1.35
N GLU A 85 -18.29 17.85 2.51
CA GLU A 85 -17.58 17.23 3.64
C GLU A 85 -16.89 15.91 3.24
N ASN A 86 -17.33 15.28 2.14
CA ASN A 86 -16.71 14.11 1.52
C ASN A 86 -16.63 14.28 -0.01
N PRO A 87 -15.54 14.83 -0.56
CA PRO A 87 -15.34 14.90 -2.00
C PRO A 87 -15.30 13.48 -2.61
N ASP A 88 -15.87 13.35 -3.81
CA ASP A 88 -15.81 12.12 -4.60
C ASP A 88 -14.41 11.89 -5.21
N ASP A 89 -14.15 10.68 -5.70
CA ASP A 89 -12.82 10.31 -6.20
C ASP A 89 -12.44 11.11 -7.48
N GLU A 90 -13.41 11.51 -8.29
CA GLU A 90 -13.20 12.32 -9.49
C GLU A 90 -12.76 13.75 -9.15
N THR A 91 -13.36 14.38 -8.14
CA THR A 91 -12.92 15.71 -7.67
C THR A 91 -11.54 15.66 -7.01
N LEU A 92 -11.25 14.60 -6.25
CA LEU A 92 -9.93 14.39 -5.64
C LEU A 92 -8.83 14.16 -6.71
N ALA A 93 -9.11 13.37 -7.76
CA ALA A 93 -8.14 13.10 -8.82
C ALA A 93 -7.69 14.37 -9.56
N ARG A 94 -8.59 15.36 -9.71
CA ARG A 94 -8.29 16.67 -10.32
C ARG A 94 -7.28 17.50 -9.52
N MET A 95 -7.04 17.17 -8.25
CA MET A 95 -6.01 17.80 -7.40
C MET A 95 -4.61 17.19 -7.62
N ALA A 96 -4.46 16.24 -8.55
CA ALA A 96 -3.15 15.73 -8.96
C ALA A 96 -2.34 16.82 -9.69
N THR A 97 -1.06 16.95 -9.33
CA THR A 97 -0.16 18.01 -9.82
C THR A 97 0.20 17.90 -11.31
N ALA A 98 -0.01 16.75 -11.95
CA ALA A 98 0.38 16.52 -13.35
C ALA A 98 -0.81 16.06 -14.22
N PRO A 99 -0.99 16.62 -15.44
CA PRO A 99 -2.13 16.30 -16.32
C PRO A 99 -2.26 14.80 -16.66
N GLY A 100 -1.14 14.10 -16.88
CA GLY A 100 -1.13 12.66 -17.15
C GLY A 100 -1.23 11.78 -15.90
N ALA A 101 -0.80 12.30 -14.74
CA ALA A 101 -0.96 11.61 -13.47
C ALA A 101 -2.42 11.55 -13.03
N ASN A 102 -3.26 12.48 -13.50
CA ASN A 102 -4.69 12.51 -13.22
C ASN A 102 -5.40 11.26 -13.78
N GLU A 103 -5.11 10.83 -15.02
CA GLU A 103 -5.77 9.64 -15.59
C GLU A 103 -5.39 8.35 -14.85
N VAL A 104 -4.10 8.16 -14.56
CA VAL A 104 -3.61 6.99 -13.82
C VAL A 104 -4.19 7.01 -12.41
N LEU A 105 -4.11 8.14 -11.71
CA LEU A 105 -4.63 8.26 -10.35
C LEU A 105 -6.13 8.02 -10.29
N ARG A 106 -6.91 8.53 -11.25
CA ARG A 106 -8.34 8.27 -11.33
C ARG A 106 -8.63 6.77 -11.46
N LYS A 107 -7.99 6.08 -12.40
CA LYS A 107 -8.14 4.62 -12.56
C LYS A 107 -7.72 3.87 -11.29
N THR A 108 -6.67 4.33 -10.62
CA THR A 108 -6.24 3.77 -9.34
C THR A 108 -7.29 3.98 -8.27
N LEU A 109 -7.86 5.17 -8.11
CA LEU A 109 -8.93 5.44 -7.14
C LEU A 109 -10.19 4.60 -7.44
N ASP A 110 -10.57 4.46 -8.70
CA ASP A 110 -11.70 3.60 -9.11
C ASP A 110 -11.45 2.13 -8.71
N TYR A 111 -10.24 1.62 -8.98
CA TYR A 111 -9.83 0.28 -8.56
C TYR A 111 -9.87 0.14 -7.03
N LEU A 112 -9.22 1.04 -6.31
CA LEU A 112 -9.13 1.01 -4.85
C LEU A 112 -10.52 1.11 -4.22
N SER A 113 -11.41 1.96 -4.72
CA SER A 113 -12.79 2.09 -4.22
C SER A 113 -13.66 0.86 -4.52
N THR A 114 -13.36 0.11 -5.58
CA THR A 114 -14.07 -1.11 -5.95
C THR A 114 -13.58 -2.33 -5.16
N PHE A 115 -12.25 -2.44 -4.96
CA PHE A 115 -11.61 -3.65 -4.42
C PHE A 115 -11.12 -3.51 -2.97
N ALA A 116 -11.29 -2.36 -2.32
CA ALA A 116 -10.97 -2.23 -0.90
C ALA A 116 -11.92 -3.10 -0.05
N ARG A 117 -11.34 -4.08 0.67
CA ARG A 117 -12.05 -4.89 1.68
C ARG A 117 -12.53 -4.06 2.88
N PHE A 118 -11.73 -3.08 3.29
CA PHE A 118 -11.96 -2.29 4.51
C PHE A 118 -12.18 -0.83 4.12
N LYS A 119 -13.42 -0.34 4.19
CA LYS A 119 -13.75 1.02 3.75
C LYS A 119 -13.53 2.07 4.84
N ASP A 120 -13.69 1.67 6.10
CA ASP A 120 -13.63 2.55 7.25
C ASP A 120 -12.23 2.61 7.84
N ALA A 121 -11.80 3.82 8.23
CA ALA A 121 -10.48 4.03 8.83
C ALA A 121 -10.27 3.19 10.09
N GLU A 122 -11.30 3.07 10.93
CA GLU A 122 -11.26 2.28 12.16
C GLU A 122 -10.99 0.79 11.89
N THR A 123 -11.71 0.21 10.91
CA THR A 123 -11.51 -1.19 10.48
C THR A 123 -10.12 -1.41 9.91
N CYS A 124 -9.64 -0.45 9.10
CA CYS A 124 -8.32 -0.51 8.51
C CYS A 124 -7.21 -0.47 9.59
N THR A 125 -7.35 0.39 10.60
CA THR A 125 -6.43 0.44 11.74
C THR A 125 -6.46 -0.85 12.56
N ALA A 126 -7.63 -1.47 12.74
CA ALA A 126 -7.73 -2.77 13.42
C ALA A 126 -7.01 -3.89 12.65
N VAL A 127 -7.17 -3.93 11.32
CA VAL A 127 -6.46 -4.86 10.43
C VAL A 127 -4.96 -4.64 10.48
N GLU A 128 -4.52 -3.37 10.46
CA GLU A 128 -3.11 -3.01 10.57
C GLU A 128 -2.52 -3.48 11.91
N ALA A 129 -3.23 -3.24 13.01
CA ALA A 129 -2.81 -3.67 14.35
C ALA A 129 -2.72 -5.20 14.46
N LEU A 130 -3.64 -5.94 13.83
CA LEU A 130 -3.61 -7.41 13.78
C LEU A 130 -2.39 -7.91 13.00
N LEU A 131 -2.19 -7.42 11.78
CA LEU A 131 -1.15 -7.90 10.86
C LEU A 131 0.26 -7.44 11.25
N LYS A 132 0.41 -6.24 11.81
CA LYS A 132 1.70 -5.67 12.24
C LYS A 132 1.96 -5.85 13.74
N SER A 133 1.16 -6.67 14.44
CA SER A 133 1.39 -7.03 15.84
C SER A 133 2.75 -7.71 16.04
N SER A 134 3.29 -7.63 17.25
CA SER A 134 4.58 -8.27 17.60
C SER A 134 4.59 -9.78 17.36
N GLU A 135 3.44 -10.44 17.53
CA GLU A 135 3.24 -11.88 17.28
C GLU A 135 3.33 -12.24 15.79
N ASN A 136 3.09 -11.27 14.91
CA ASN A 136 3.11 -11.41 13.46
C ASN A 136 4.32 -10.72 12.81
N SER A 137 5.31 -10.31 13.61
CA SER A 137 6.54 -9.66 13.13
C SER A 137 7.42 -10.53 12.23
N VAL A 138 7.13 -11.84 12.16
CA VAL A 138 7.75 -12.79 11.23
C VAL A 138 7.32 -12.56 9.77
N LEU A 139 6.15 -11.96 9.56
CA LEU A 139 5.62 -11.69 8.23
C LEU A 139 6.35 -10.51 7.59
N HIS A 140 6.74 -10.69 6.33
CA HIS A 140 7.28 -9.60 5.54
C HIS A 140 6.17 -8.56 5.26
N PRO A 141 6.47 -7.24 5.19
CA PRO A 141 5.46 -6.22 4.89
C PRO A 141 4.64 -6.52 3.63
N PHE A 142 5.28 -7.09 2.60
CA PHE A 142 4.60 -7.55 1.39
C PHE A 142 3.52 -8.60 1.68
N GLU A 143 3.81 -9.58 2.53
CA GLU A 143 2.88 -10.67 2.87
C GLU A 143 1.70 -10.13 3.68
N ALA A 144 1.97 -9.24 4.63
CA ALA A 144 0.93 -8.54 5.38
C ALA A 144 0.01 -7.72 4.44
N ALA A 145 0.59 -7.00 3.48
CA ALA A 145 -0.19 -6.27 2.49
C ALA A 145 -1.03 -7.19 1.58
N GLN A 146 -0.50 -8.37 1.20
CA GLN A 146 -1.24 -9.37 0.43
C GLN A 146 -2.40 -9.97 1.24
N LEU A 147 -2.17 -10.37 2.50
CA LEU A 147 -3.23 -10.88 3.39
C LEU A 147 -4.34 -9.86 3.64
N GLY A 148 -4.00 -8.57 3.72
CA GLY A 148 -4.99 -7.49 3.85
C GLY A 148 -5.75 -7.17 2.56
N SER A 149 -5.25 -7.61 1.40
CA SER A 149 -5.84 -7.31 0.08
C SER A 149 -6.61 -8.49 -0.50
N LEU A 150 -6.08 -9.70 -0.33
CA LEU A 150 -6.66 -10.96 -0.80
C LEU A 150 -7.62 -11.49 0.27
N ALA A 151 -8.85 -11.81 -0.12
CA ALA A 151 -9.85 -12.41 0.76
C ALA A 151 -9.71 -13.93 0.75
N CYS A 152 -8.67 -14.44 1.41
CA CYS A 152 -8.45 -15.89 1.53
C CYS A 152 -9.37 -16.47 2.62
N GLU A 153 -10.04 -17.59 2.31
CA GLU A 153 -10.90 -18.31 3.25
C GLU A 153 -10.10 -19.33 4.06
N ASP A 154 -9.24 -20.07 3.38
CA ASP A 154 -8.48 -21.19 3.95
C ASP A 154 -6.96 -20.96 3.88
N ILE A 155 -6.22 -21.64 4.75
CA ILE A 155 -4.75 -21.67 4.72
C ILE A 155 -4.21 -22.11 3.34
N ASP A 156 -4.81 -23.14 2.74
CA ASP A 156 -4.35 -23.67 1.45
C ASP A 156 -4.45 -22.63 0.34
N GLU A 157 -5.52 -21.84 0.33
CA GLU A 157 -5.68 -20.71 -0.58
C GLU A 157 -4.64 -19.61 -0.28
N ALA A 158 -4.46 -19.23 0.98
CA ALA A 158 -3.50 -18.19 1.36
C ALA A 158 -2.05 -18.56 0.98
N VAL A 159 -1.65 -19.82 1.21
CA VAL A 159 -0.32 -20.32 0.86
C VAL A 159 -0.15 -20.50 -0.65
N THR A 160 -1.21 -20.89 -1.35
CA THR A 160 -1.18 -21.00 -2.82
C THR A 160 -1.03 -19.64 -3.49
N LEU A 161 -1.76 -18.63 -3.01
CA LEU A 161 -1.71 -17.27 -3.55
C LEU A 161 -0.48 -16.48 -3.10
N ILE A 162 0.04 -16.78 -1.90
CA ILE A 162 1.21 -16.12 -1.32
C ILE A 162 2.23 -17.21 -0.94
N PRO A 163 3.00 -17.75 -1.92
CA PRO A 163 3.89 -18.88 -1.68
C PRO A 163 4.98 -18.62 -0.65
N SER A 164 5.35 -17.35 -0.42
CA SER A 164 6.35 -16.95 0.56
C SER A 164 5.91 -17.18 2.01
N LEU A 165 4.61 -17.41 2.27
CA LEU A 165 4.08 -17.73 3.60
C LEU A 165 4.39 -19.16 4.04
N ASN A 166 4.79 -20.05 3.12
CA ASN A 166 5.15 -21.42 3.43
C ASN A 166 6.15 -21.49 4.60
N GLU A 167 5.84 -22.34 5.58
CA GLU A 167 6.68 -22.63 6.75
C GLU A 167 7.02 -21.44 7.67
N LYS A 168 6.45 -20.24 7.44
CA LYS A 168 6.72 -19.06 8.28
C LYS A 168 5.86 -18.96 9.52
N LYS A 169 4.67 -19.53 9.49
CA LYS A 169 3.69 -19.46 10.57
C LYS A 169 2.96 -20.78 10.71
N ASP A 170 2.54 -21.09 11.93
CA ASP A 170 1.73 -22.27 12.21
C ASP A 170 0.36 -22.15 11.53
N GLU A 171 -0.17 -23.26 11.04
CA GLU A 171 -1.45 -23.33 10.33
C GLU A 171 -2.59 -22.78 11.20
N VAL A 172 -2.61 -23.15 12.48
CA VAL A 172 -3.63 -22.71 13.44
C VAL A 172 -3.62 -21.19 13.62
N ASP A 173 -2.44 -20.60 13.74
CA ASP A 173 -2.30 -19.15 13.91
C ASP A 173 -2.65 -18.40 12.63
N LEU A 174 -2.29 -18.94 11.45
CA LEU A 174 -2.62 -18.33 10.17
C LEU A 174 -4.13 -18.35 9.93
N GLN A 175 -4.80 -19.47 10.18
CA GLN A 175 -6.26 -19.56 10.08
C GLN A 175 -6.95 -18.56 11.01
N ARG A 176 -6.48 -18.44 12.26
CA ARG A 176 -7.02 -17.45 13.21
C ARG A 176 -6.91 -16.01 12.69
N ILE A 177 -5.84 -15.67 11.98
CA ILE A 177 -5.69 -14.35 11.36
C ILE A 177 -6.69 -14.19 10.22
N LEU A 178 -6.84 -15.18 9.34
CA LEU A 178 -7.79 -15.14 8.24
C LEU A 178 -9.23 -14.96 8.75
N ASP A 179 -9.61 -15.71 9.78
CA ASP A 179 -10.93 -15.62 10.42
C ASP A 179 -11.20 -14.22 10.98
N GLU A 180 -10.21 -13.61 11.66
CA GLU A 180 -10.37 -12.27 12.22
C GLU A 180 -10.38 -11.18 11.13
N LEU A 181 -9.61 -11.35 10.05
CA LEU A 181 -9.68 -10.45 8.87
C LEU A 181 -11.06 -10.52 8.20
N ASN A 182 -11.60 -11.73 8.02
CA ASN A 182 -12.93 -11.95 7.44
C ASN A 182 -14.04 -11.38 8.32
N ARG A 183 -13.85 -11.38 9.65
CA ARG A 183 -14.78 -10.76 10.60
C ARG A 183 -14.78 -9.24 10.54
N LEU A 184 -13.62 -8.63 10.29
CA LEU A 184 -13.46 -7.18 10.17
C LEU A 184 -13.89 -6.64 8.80
N GLU A 185 -14.18 -7.53 7.85
CA GLU A 185 -14.65 -7.14 6.52
C GLU A 185 -15.99 -6.41 6.61
N ALA A 186 -16.06 -5.25 5.95
CA ALA A 186 -17.27 -4.46 5.93
C ALA A 186 -18.32 -5.18 5.06
N ASN A 187 -19.51 -5.46 5.63
CA ASN A 187 -20.64 -5.90 4.83
C ASN A 187 -20.91 -4.86 3.74
N TYR A 188 -20.92 -5.27 2.47
CA TYR A 188 -21.35 -4.41 1.36
C TYR A 188 -22.82 -4.02 1.57
N SER A 189 -23.06 -2.84 2.16
CA SER A 189 -24.36 -2.14 2.11
C SER A 189 -24.24 -0.90 1.25
#